data_AF-G5JNV9-F1
#
_entry.id   AF-G5JNV9-F1
#
_cell.length_a   1.000
_cell.length_b   1.000
_cell.length_c   1.000
_cell.angle_alpha   90.00
_cell.angle_beta   90.00
_cell.angle_gamma   90.00
#
_symmetry.space_group_name_H-M   'P 1'
#
loop_
_entity.id
_entity.type
_entity.pdbx_description
1 polymer ?
#
loop_
_entity_poly.entity_id
_entity_poly.type
_entity_poly.pdbx_seq_one_letter_code
_entity_poly.pdbx_strand_id
1 'polypeptide(L)'
;MSDHDKAALKAQISEAEGLSAMAAAKAEAIQRAIALVASAETKVEWTPKSHSNIKETYKLAGKPYADMSDDEEEIANTASTDLDGKREELLEDLQSAYSAASAKASAARSRVASLKAQL
;
A
#
# COMPACT_ATOMS: atom_id res chain seq x y z
N MET A 1 -12.15 -28.47 37.40
CA MET A 1 -12.80 -28.02 36.14
C MET A 1 -13.63 -29.16 35.59
N SER A 2 -14.91 -28.92 35.28
CA SER A 2 -15.79 -29.96 34.72
C SER A 2 -15.42 -30.27 33.27
N ASP A 3 -15.85 -31.42 32.74
CA ASP A 3 -15.61 -31.77 31.34
C ASP A 3 -16.30 -30.81 30.36
N HIS A 4 -17.44 -30.25 30.77
CA HIS A 4 -18.13 -29.19 30.04
C HIS A 4 -17.27 -27.91 29.94
N ASP A 5 -16.65 -27.49 31.05
CA ASP A 5 -15.79 -26.29 31.08
C ASP A 5 -14.52 -26.49 30.24
N LYS A 6 -13.93 -27.69 30.28
CA LYS A 6 -12.78 -28.06 29.42
C LYS A 6 -13.15 -28.01 27.94
N ALA A 7 -14.33 -28.51 27.58
CA ALA A 7 -14.81 -28.47 26.20
C ALA A 7 -15.03 -27.02 25.71
N ALA A 8 -15.61 -26.17 26.56
CA ALA A 8 -15.81 -24.75 26.26
C ALA A 8 -14.47 -24.01 26.07
N LEU A 9 -13.47 -24.25 26.92
CA LEU A 9 -12.13 -23.68 26.76
C LEU A 9 -11.45 -24.11 25.46
N LYS A 10 -11.56 -25.39 25.09
CA LYS A 10 -11.02 -25.89 23.81
C LYS A 10 -11.67 -25.23 22.60
N ALA A 11 -12.98 -24.97 22.65
CA ALA A 11 -13.68 -24.24 21.59
C ALA A 11 -13.15 -22.79 21.45
N GLN A 12 -12.98 -22.08 22.57
CA GLN A 12 -12.42 -20.72 22.57
C GLN A 12 -10.97 -20.66 22.09
N ILE A 13 -10.16 -21.69 22.40
CA ILE A 13 -8.79 -21.81 21.88
C ILE A 13 -8.82 -21.93 20.35
N SER A 14 -9.65 -22.84 19.82
CA SER A 14 -9.78 -23.05 18.37
C SER A 14 -10.24 -21.78 17.64
N GLU A 15 -11.21 -21.07 18.19
CA GLU A 15 -11.68 -19.79 17.64
C GLU A 15 -10.55 -18.74 17.61
N ALA A 16 -9.81 -18.58 18.71
CA ALA A 16 -8.71 -17.62 18.81
C ALA A 16 -7.52 -18.00 17.91
N GLU A 17 -7.24 -19.29 17.73
CA GLU A 17 -6.25 -19.79 16.77
C GLU A 17 -6.67 -19.45 15.32
N GLY A 18 -7.95 -19.65 14.98
CA GLY A 18 -8.51 -19.28 13.68
C GLY A 18 -8.38 -17.77 13.40
N LEU A 19 -8.73 -16.93 14.38
CA LEU A 19 -8.58 -15.47 14.26
C LEU A 19 -7.12 -15.06 14.09
N SER A 20 -6.19 -15.70 14.80
CA SER A 20 -4.76 -15.44 14.67
C SER A 20 -4.25 -15.78 13.26
N ALA A 21 -4.62 -16.94 12.74
CA ALA A 21 -4.24 -17.38 11.41
C ALA A 21 -4.78 -16.43 10.31
N MET A 22 -6.05 -16.05 10.40
CA MET A 22 -6.66 -15.11 9.45
C MET A 22 -5.99 -13.73 9.48
N ALA A 23 -5.72 -13.20 10.68
CA ALA A 23 -5.08 -11.90 10.83
C ALA A 23 -3.62 -11.92 10.32
N ALA A 24 -2.89 -13.01 10.56
CA ALA A 24 -1.53 -13.19 10.04
C ALA A 24 -1.52 -13.28 8.51
N ALA A 25 -2.40 -14.07 7.92
CA ALA A 25 -2.54 -14.17 6.46
C ALA A 25 -2.86 -12.81 5.82
N LYS A 26 -3.74 -12.02 6.46
CA LYS A 26 -4.04 -10.65 6.02
C LYS A 26 -2.81 -9.75 6.10
N ALA A 27 -2.03 -9.82 7.19
CA ALA A 27 -0.81 -9.03 7.33
C ALA A 27 0.22 -9.38 6.23
N GLU A 28 0.42 -10.67 5.94
CA GLU A 28 1.30 -11.11 4.85
C GLU A 28 0.85 -10.61 3.48
N ALA A 29 -0.46 -10.66 3.19
CA ALA A 29 -1.01 -10.15 1.94
C ALA A 29 -0.76 -8.64 1.78
N ILE A 30 -0.96 -7.86 2.86
CA ILE A 30 -0.69 -6.42 2.85
C ILE A 30 0.80 -6.15 2.68
N GLN A 31 1.67 -6.92 3.32
CA GLN A 31 3.12 -6.75 3.18
C GLN A 31 3.59 -6.99 1.74
N ARG A 32 2.99 -7.94 1.02
CA ARG A 32 3.23 -8.12 -0.42
C ARG A 32 2.73 -6.94 -1.23
N ALA A 33 1.57 -6.39 -0.90
CA ALA A 33 1.04 -5.19 -1.56
C ALA A 33 1.97 -3.98 -1.36
N ILE A 34 2.50 -3.78 -0.16
CA ILE A 34 3.50 -2.74 0.14
C ILE A 34 4.72 -2.90 -0.78
N ALA A 35 5.26 -4.11 -0.90
CA ALA A 35 6.42 -4.35 -1.76
C ALA A 35 6.14 -4.04 -3.24
N LEU A 36 4.96 -4.41 -3.74
CA LEU A 36 4.54 -4.11 -5.11
C LEU A 36 4.43 -2.59 -5.36
N VAL A 37 3.74 -1.87 -4.47
CA VAL A 37 3.56 -0.41 -4.60
C VAL A 37 4.88 0.33 -4.43
N ALA A 38 5.76 -0.10 -3.53
CA ALA A 38 7.08 0.50 -3.34
C ALA A 38 7.99 0.33 -4.56
N SER A 39 7.81 -0.76 -5.31
CA SER A 39 8.58 -1.04 -6.53
C SER A 39 7.95 -0.46 -7.81
N ALA A 40 6.74 0.10 -7.74
CA ALA A 40 6.05 0.64 -8.90
C ALA A 40 6.72 1.95 -9.34
N GLU A 41 7.21 1.97 -10.56
CA GLU A 41 7.69 3.20 -11.20
C GLU A 41 6.49 3.96 -11.79
N THR A 42 6.22 5.15 -11.27
CA THR A 42 5.23 6.09 -11.78
C THR A 42 5.94 7.21 -12.51
N LYS A 43 5.89 7.21 -13.84
CA LYS A 43 6.50 8.27 -14.66
C LYS A 43 5.50 8.79 -15.67
N VAL A 44 5.32 10.11 -15.71
CA VAL A 44 4.62 10.78 -16.81
C VAL A 44 5.67 11.20 -17.84
N GLU A 45 5.49 10.76 -19.07
CA GLU A 45 6.37 11.17 -20.16
C GLU A 45 5.71 12.24 -21.01
N TRP A 46 6.37 13.39 -21.14
CA TRP A 46 6.01 14.40 -22.12
C TRP A 46 6.53 13.98 -23.50
N THR A 47 5.63 13.53 -24.38
CA THR A 47 5.95 12.99 -25.72
C THR A 47 6.84 13.90 -26.57
N PRO A 48 6.63 15.23 -26.61
CA PRO A 48 7.51 16.14 -27.33
C PRO A 48 8.90 16.30 -26.69
N LYS A 49 9.09 15.92 -25.43
CA LYS A 49 10.36 15.91 -24.67
C LYS A 49 11.07 17.25 -24.44
N SER A 50 10.93 18.22 -25.36
CA SER A 50 11.48 19.57 -25.26
C SER A 50 10.93 20.49 -26.34
N HIS A 51 10.97 21.80 -26.08
CA HIS A 51 10.72 22.83 -27.10
C HIS A 51 11.60 22.65 -28.36
N SER A 52 12.88 22.28 -28.17
CA SER A 52 13.81 22.08 -29.28
C SER A 52 13.36 20.95 -30.21
N ASN A 53 12.86 19.85 -29.64
CA ASN A 53 12.31 18.75 -30.43
C ASN A 53 11.01 19.14 -31.14
N ILE A 54 10.15 19.96 -30.51
CA ILE A 54 8.96 20.53 -31.16
C ILE A 54 9.35 21.36 -32.38
N LYS A 55 10.34 22.23 -32.21
CA LYS A 55 10.88 23.08 -33.28
C LYS A 55 11.45 22.25 -34.43
N GLU A 56 12.20 21.20 -34.12
CA GLU A 56 12.79 20.33 -35.14
C GLU A 56 11.75 19.48 -35.88
N THR A 57 10.80 18.89 -35.15
CA THR A 57 9.82 17.94 -35.68
C THR A 57 8.65 18.63 -36.37
N TYR A 58 8.08 19.66 -35.76
CA TYR A 58 6.85 20.31 -36.23
C TYR A 58 7.10 21.67 -36.90
N LYS A 59 8.35 22.15 -36.92
CA LYS A 59 8.73 23.47 -37.46
C LYS A 59 8.01 24.63 -36.78
N LEU A 60 7.55 24.44 -35.54
CA LEU A 60 6.92 25.47 -34.72
C LEU A 60 7.99 26.19 -33.90
N ALA A 61 8.06 27.52 -34.03
CA ALA A 61 9.07 28.34 -33.35
C ALA A 61 8.53 29.73 -33.04
N GLY A 62 9.08 30.36 -32.00
CA GLY A 62 8.69 31.70 -31.55
C GLY A 62 8.10 31.68 -30.15
N LYS A 63 7.99 32.88 -29.55
CA LYS A 63 7.63 33.03 -28.13
C LYS A 63 6.33 32.31 -27.71
N PRO A 64 5.22 32.38 -28.47
CA PRO A 64 4.00 31.65 -28.11
C PRO A 64 4.19 30.13 -28.02
N TYR A 65 5.02 29.54 -28.89
CA TYR A 65 5.29 28.10 -28.87
C TYR A 65 6.28 27.70 -27.79
N ALA A 66 7.15 28.63 -27.36
CA ALA A 66 8.03 28.43 -26.21
C ALA A 66 7.21 28.43 -24.91
N ASP A 67 6.37 29.45 -24.73
CA ASP A 67 5.49 29.55 -23.56
C ASP A 67 4.57 28.31 -23.46
N MET A 68 3.94 27.89 -24.57
CA MET A 68 3.12 26.67 -24.59
C MET A 68 3.90 25.39 -24.28
N SER A 69 5.15 25.27 -24.75
CA SER A 69 5.95 24.08 -24.45
C SER A 69 6.41 24.04 -22.99
N ASP A 70 6.67 25.20 -22.38
CA ASP A 70 7.03 25.30 -20.98
C ASP A 70 5.81 24.92 -20.10
N ASP A 71 4.62 25.41 -20.45
CA ASP A 71 3.35 25.04 -19.78
C ASP A 71 3.09 23.52 -19.87
N GLU A 72 3.29 22.91 -21.05
CA GLU A 72 3.10 21.47 -21.22
C GLU A 72 4.10 20.63 -20.41
N GLU A 73 5.36 21.07 -20.33
CA GLU A 73 6.38 20.45 -19.50
C GLU A 73 6.04 20.56 -18.01
N GLU A 74 5.55 21.73 -17.56
CA GLU A 74 5.08 21.95 -16.19
C GLU A 74 3.90 21.03 -15.83
N ILE A 75 2.96 20.83 -16.75
CA ILE A 75 1.83 19.89 -16.57
C ILE A 75 2.34 18.46 -16.37
N ALA A 76 3.31 18.01 -17.18
CA ALA A 76 3.86 16.66 -17.06
C ALA A 76 4.63 16.46 -15.74
N ASN A 77 5.37 17.48 -15.30
CA ASN A 77 6.09 17.46 -14.03
C ASN A 77 5.14 17.46 -12.82
N THR A 78 4.08 18.28 -12.89
CA THR A 78 3.03 18.33 -11.86
C THR A 78 2.33 16.97 -11.76
N ALA A 79 1.94 16.40 -12.90
CA ALA A 79 1.29 15.09 -12.92
C ALA A 79 2.18 13.96 -12.39
N SER A 80 3.49 13.99 -12.67
CA SER A 80 4.45 13.04 -12.07
C SER A 80 4.53 13.19 -10.56
N THR A 81 4.63 14.42 -10.08
CA THR A 81 4.68 14.73 -8.64
C THR A 81 3.41 14.27 -7.92
N ASP A 82 2.23 14.53 -8.51
CA ASP A 82 0.95 14.11 -7.94
C ASP A 82 0.81 12.58 -7.89
N LEU A 83 1.26 11.88 -8.94
CA LEU A 83 1.25 10.41 -8.96
C LEU A 83 2.16 9.81 -7.90
N ASP A 84 3.36 10.38 -7.72
CA ASP A 84 4.27 9.95 -6.66
C ASP A 84 3.69 10.23 -5.27
N GLY A 85 3.05 11.40 -5.07
CA GLY A 85 2.32 11.71 -3.84
C GLY A 85 1.21 10.69 -3.55
N LYS A 86 0.44 10.27 -4.57
CA LYS A 86 -0.58 9.21 -4.43
C LYS A 86 0.02 7.84 -4.14
N ARG A 87 1.20 7.53 -4.67
CA ARG A 87 1.94 6.31 -4.33
C ARG A 87 2.33 6.31 -2.86
N GLU A 88 2.81 7.43 -2.34
CA GLU A 88 3.19 7.60 -0.94
C GLU A 88 1.99 7.51 0.01
N GLU A 89 0.88 8.20 -0.30
CA GLU A 89 -0.38 8.08 0.46
C GLU A 89 -0.84 6.63 0.55
N LEU A 90 -0.82 5.90 -0.58
CA LEU A 90 -1.21 4.49 -0.61
C LEU A 90 -0.27 3.61 0.24
N LEU A 91 1.03 3.91 0.25
CA LEU A 91 2.00 3.21 1.09
C LEU A 91 1.72 3.45 2.58
N GLU A 92 1.38 4.67 2.98
CA GLU A 92 1.03 5.00 4.35
C GLU A 92 -0.25 4.25 4.79
N ASP A 93 -1.28 4.26 3.95
CA ASP A 93 -2.52 3.51 4.20
C ASP A 93 -2.28 2.01 4.37
N LEU A 94 -1.45 1.43 3.49
CA LEU A 94 -1.08 0.02 3.56
C LEU A 94 -0.26 -0.30 4.82
N GLN A 95 0.67 0.57 5.22
CA GLN A 95 1.45 0.40 6.46
C GLN A 95 0.57 0.47 7.71
N SER A 96 -0.41 1.38 7.74
CA SER A 96 -1.41 1.46 8.80
C SER A 96 -2.26 0.19 8.87
N ALA A 97 -2.75 -0.28 7.73
CA ALA A 97 -3.53 -1.52 7.63
C ALA A 97 -2.72 -2.77 8.06
N TYR A 98 -1.44 -2.83 7.68
CA TYR A 98 -0.52 -3.88 8.11
C TYR A 98 -0.35 -3.90 9.63
N SER A 99 -0.08 -2.73 10.22
CA SER A 99 0.10 -2.59 11.67
C SER A 99 -1.15 -3.03 12.43
N ALA A 100 -2.34 -2.66 11.96
CA ALA A 100 -3.60 -3.08 12.54
C ALA A 100 -3.82 -4.61 12.45
N ALA A 101 -3.49 -5.22 11.31
CA ALA A 101 -3.60 -6.67 11.11
C ALA A 101 -2.60 -7.44 12.01
N SER A 102 -1.36 -6.96 12.09
CA SER A 102 -0.31 -7.54 12.93
C SER A 102 -0.65 -7.45 14.43
N ALA A 103 -1.20 -6.31 14.87
CA ALA A 103 -1.68 -6.15 16.24
C ALA A 103 -2.82 -7.13 16.58
N LYS A 104 -3.78 -7.31 15.66
CA LYS A 104 -4.86 -8.30 15.82
C LYS A 104 -4.34 -9.73 15.90
N ALA A 105 -3.39 -10.09 15.04
CA ALA A 105 -2.76 -11.42 15.07
C ALA A 105 -2.06 -11.67 16.41
N SER A 106 -1.34 -10.66 16.92
CA SER A 106 -0.61 -10.72 18.19
C SER A 106 -1.56 -10.83 19.39
N ALA A 107 -2.63 -10.02 19.42
CA ALA A 107 -3.66 -10.11 20.46
C ALA A 107 -4.34 -11.48 20.50
N ALA A 108 -4.65 -12.05 19.33
CA ALA A 108 -5.20 -13.39 19.23
C ALA A 108 -4.23 -14.47 19.75
N ARG A 109 -2.92 -14.36 19.45
CA ARG A 109 -1.89 -15.28 20.00
C ARG A 109 -1.80 -15.18 21.51
N SER A 110 -1.80 -13.98 22.08
CA SER A 110 -1.80 -13.77 23.53
C SER A 110 -3.04 -14.36 24.19
N ARG A 111 -4.21 -14.24 23.55
CA ARG A 111 -5.45 -14.88 24.01
C ARG A 111 -5.34 -16.41 23.98
N VAL A 112 -4.81 -17.00 22.91
CA VAL A 112 -4.56 -18.45 22.83
C VAL A 112 -3.65 -18.92 23.96
N ALA A 113 -2.55 -18.21 24.22
CA ALA A 113 -1.61 -18.56 25.29
C ALA A 113 -2.28 -18.51 26.67
N SER A 114 -3.08 -17.46 26.93
CA SER A 114 -3.84 -17.32 28.18
C SER A 114 -4.87 -18.44 28.37
N LEU A 115 -5.65 -18.75 27.33
CA LEU A 115 -6.65 -19.82 27.39
C LEU A 115 -6.01 -21.21 27.56
N LYS A 116 -4.87 -21.47 26.91
CA LYS A 116 -4.11 -22.73 27.10
C LYS A 116 -3.57 -22.88 28.51
N ALA A 117 -3.21 -21.78 29.18
CA ALA A 117 -2.75 -21.81 30.57
C ALA A 117 -3.89 -22.08 31.58
N GLN A 118 -5.14 -21.87 31.18
CA GLN A 118 -6.33 -22.14 32.00
C GLN A 118 -6.91 -23.55 31.83
N LEU A 119 -6.50 -24.26 30.76
CA LEU A 119 -6.97 -25.61 30.41
C LEU A 119 -6.24 -26.69 31.21
#